data_AF-A0A6C0C0U9-F1
#
_entry.id   AF-A0A6C0C0U9-F1
#
_cell.length_a   1.000
_cell.length_b   1.000
_cell.length_c   1.000
_cell.angle_alpha   90.00
_cell.angle_beta   90.00
_cell.angle_gamma   90.00
#
_symmetry.space_group_name_H-M   'P 1'
#
loop_
_entity.id
_entity.type
_entity.pdbx_description
1 polymer ?
#
loop_
_entity_poly.entity_id
_entity_poly.type
_entity_poly.pdbx_seq_one_letter_code
_entity_poly.pdbx_strand_id
1 'polypeptide(L)'
;MKLKLFGFTFRVELLILMLVLYLVLSGHLICSCSKLNFIEAFQVAKSLGEATLDYKMGDGVKGSWDGEQKPTTDLGETVINGTEVPLNGTLFFFKENKGTHTHCPSSYSKSTGCVGLTAEQSKYLNSRAGNRIIGEF
;
A
#
# COMPACT_ATOMS: atom_id res chain seq x y z
N MET A 1 -51.51 -9.56 16.31
CA MET A 1 -51.13 -9.73 17.73
C MET A 1 -50.74 -8.38 18.34
N LYS A 2 -50.95 -8.13 19.64
CA LYS A 2 -50.65 -6.83 20.29
C LYS A 2 -49.38 -6.98 21.13
N LEU A 3 -48.34 -6.20 20.85
CA LEU A 3 -47.13 -6.11 21.68
C LEU A 3 -47.11 -4.75 22.37
N LYS A 4 -46.78 -4.75 23.65
CA LYS A 4 -46.55 -3.52 24.42
C LYS A 4 -45.03 -3.32 24.51
N LEU A 5 -44.54 -2.28 23.85
CA LEU A 5 -43.14 -1.87 23.92
C LEU A 5 -43.14 -0.43 24.45
N PHE A 6 -42.43 -0.15 25.55
CA PHE A 6 -42.33 1.18 26.17
C PHE A 6 -43.69 1.88 26.43
N GLY A 7 -44.72 1.15 26.84
CA GLY A 7 -46.03 1.71 27.20
C GLY A 7 -46.97 2.00 26.03
N PHE A 8 -46.51 1.91 24.78
CA PHE A 8 -47.34 2.05 23.60
C PHE A 8 -47.83 0.68 23.10
N THR A 9 -49.10 0.60 22.71
CA THR A 9 -49.68 -0.63 22.16
C THR A 9 -49.56 -0.63 20.64
N PHE A 10 -48.61 -1.41 20.11
CA PHE A 10 -48.46 -1.57 18.67
C PHE A 10 -49.09 -2.88 18.19
N ARG A 11 -49.69 -2.85 16.99
CA ARG A 11 -50.07 -4.06 16.26
C ARG A 11 -48.81 -4.63 15.63
N VAL A 12 -48.54 -5.91 15.85
CA VAL A 12 -47.35 -6.61 15.32
C VAL A 12 -47.23 -6.49 13.80
N GLU A 13 -48.38 -6.49 13.10
CA GLU A 13 -48.47 -6.24 11.66
C GLU A 13 -47.76 -4.92 11.24
N LEU A 14 -47.91 -3.86 12.04
CA LEU A 14 -47.34 -2.54 11.74
C LEU A 14 -45.81 -2.51 11.94
N LEU A 15 -45.32 -3.26 12.93
CA LEU A 15 -43.89 -3.35 13.24
C LEU A 15 -43.15 -4.13 12.15
N ILE A 16 -43.73 -5.24 11.70
CA ILE A 16 -43.22 -6.02 10.57
C ILE A 16 -43.22 -5.19 9.29
N LEU A 17 -44.30 -4.43 9.03
CA LEU A 17 -44.40 -3.57 7.85
C LEU A 17 -43.33 -2.48 7.84
N MET A 18 -43.03 -1.87 9.00
CA MET A 18 -41.94 -0.90 9.13
C MET A 18 -40.56 -1.52 8.89
N LEU A 19 -40.31 -2.74 9.37
CA LEU A 19 -39.04 -3.44 9.17
C LEU A 19 -38.81 -3.79 7.70
N VAL A 20 -39.84 -4.28 7.01
CA VAL A 20 -39.77 -4.59 5.57
C VAL A 20 -39.52 -3.33 4.75
N LEU A 21 -40.24 -2.23 5.04
CA LEU A 21 -40.01 -0.94 4.37
C LEU A 21 -38.59 -0.43 4.59
N TYR A 22 -38.08 -0.52 5.82
CA TYR A 22 -36.71 -0.11 6.13
C TYR A 22 -35.68 -0.91 5.34
N LEU A 23 -35.86 -2.22 5.19
CA LEU A 23 -34.94 -3.08 4.44
C LEU A 23 -34.94 -2.75 2.94
N VAL A 24 -36.11 -2.50 2.36
CA VAL A 24 -36.24 -2.12 0.94
C VAL A 24 -35.62 -0.74 0.68
N LEU A 25 -35.93 0.25 1.52
CA LEU A 25 -35.35 1.61 1.41
C LEU A 25 -33.83 1.59 1.58
N SER A 26 -33.33 0.86 2.57
CA SER A 26 -31.89 0.72 2.81
C SER A 26 -31.19 -0.01 1.66
N GLY A 27 -31.79 -1.08 1.13
CA GLY A 27 -31.25 -1.82 -0.01
C GLY A 27 -31.13 -0.94 -1.27
N HIS A 28 -32.14 -0.11 -1.55
CA HIS A 28 -32.08 0.82 -2.69
C HIS A 28 -31.07 1.96 -2.49
N LEU A 29 -30.93 2.49 -1.27
CA LEU A 29 -29.97 3.56 -0.97
C LEU A 29 -28.52 3.06 -0.99
N ILE A 30 -28.25 1.85 -0.50
CA ILE A 30 -26.91 1.27 -0.47
C ILE A 30 -26.48 0.84 -1.88
N CYS A 31 -27.36 0.20 -2.65
CA CYS A 31 -27.00 -0.35 -3.97
C CYS A 31 -26.96 0.66 -5.13
N SER A 32 -27.45 1.90 -4.96
CA SER A 32 -27.45 2.90 -6.05
C SER A 32 -26.17 3.75 -6.14
N CYS A 33 -25.35 3.81 -5.08
CA CYS A 33 -24.14 4.65 -5.06
C CYS A 33 -22.84 3.83 -5.05
N SER A 34 -22.88 2.56 -4.64
CA SER A 34 -21.72 1.67 -4.72
C SER A 34 -21.71 0.94 -6.05
N LYS A 35 -20.79 1.31 -6.95
CA LYS A 35 -20.43 0.50 -8.14
C LYS A 35 -19.71 -0.81 -7.78
N LEU A 36 -19.75 -1.22 -6.51
CA LEU A 36 -19.09 -2.41 -6.02
C LEU A 36 -20.00 -3.60 -6.29
N ASN A 37 -19.53 -4.52 -7.13
CA ASN A 37 -20.21 -5.79 -7.30
C ASN A 37 -20.08 -6.61 -6.01
N PHE A 38 -21.06 -7.46 -5.67
CA PHE A 38 -21.03 -8.25 -4.41
C PHE A 38 -19.75 -9.11 -4.27
N ILE A 39 -19.18 -9.54 -5.40
CA ILE A 39 -17.94 -10.33 -5.46
C ILE A 39 -16.72 -9.45 -5.10
N GLU A 40 -16.68 -8.22 -5.59
CA GLU A 40 -15.61 -7.26 -5.27
C GLU A 40 -15.72 -6.80 -3.81
N ALA A 41 -16.94 -6.58 -3.31
CA ALA A 41 -17.17 -6.22 -1.91
C ALA A 41 -16.69 -7.31 -0.93
N PHE A 42 -16.87 -8.59 -1.28
CA PHE A 42 -16.36 -9.70 -0.46
C PHE A 42 -14.83 -9.84 -0.55
N GLN A 43 -14.23 -9.55 -1.71
CA GLN A 43 -12.78 -9.50 -1.86
C GLN A 43 -12.15 -8.35 -1.07
N VAL A 44 -12.79 -7.16 -1.07
CA VAL A 44 -12.36 -6.01 -0.27
C VAL A 44 -12.58 -6.26 1.22
N ALA A 45 -13.68 -6.90 1.62
CA ALA A 45 -13.89 -7.29 3.01
C ALA A 45 -12.83 -8.30 3.48
N LYS A 46 -12.40 -9.22 2.60
CA LYS A 46 -11.30 -10.15 2.86
C LYS A 46 -9.95 -9.42 2.97
N SER A 47 -9.66 -8.44 2.12
CA SER A 47 -8.40 -7.68 2.17
C SER A 47 -8.35 -6.70 3.36
N LEU A 48 -9.48 -6.12 3.76
CA LEU A 48 -9.59 -5.32 4.99
C LEU A 48 -9.46 -6.18 6.26
N GLY A 49 -9.81 -7.47 6.18
CA GLY A 49 -9.54 -8.45 7.24
C GLY A 49 -8.08 -8.91 7.34
N GLU A 50 -7.25 -8.61 6.33
CA GLU A 50 -5.82 -8.94 6.32
C GLU A 50 -4.90 -7.77 6.67
N ALA A 51 -5.40 -6.53 6.73
CA ALA A 51 -4.72 -5.43 7.40
C ALA A 51 -4.86 -5.59 8.92
N THR A 52 -4.21 -6.63 9.46
CA THR A 52 -4.17 -6.90 10.89
C THR A 52 -3.57 -5.69 11.62
N LEU A 53 -3.90 -5.54 12.91
CA LEU A 53 -3.31 -4.51 13.78
C LEU A 53 -1.76 -4.55 13.85
N ASP A 54 -1.15 -5.62 13.32
CA ASP A 54 0.29 -5.85 13.22
C ASP A 54 0.83 -5.64 11.78
N TYR A 55 0.06 -4.97 10.92
CA TYR A 55 0.52 -4.61 9.58
C TYR A 55 1.75 -3.70 9.68
N LYS A 56 2.89 -4.21 9.24
CA LYS A 56 4.09 -3.40 9.04
C LYS A 56 4.08 -2.86 7.61
N MET A 57 4.18 -1.54 7.52
CA MET A 57 4.36 -0.84 6.25
C MET A 57 5.62 -1.38 5.56
N GLY A 58 5.45 -2.21 4.52
CA GLY A 58 6.56 -2.88 3.80
C GLY A 58 6.37 -4.38 3.58
N ASP A 59 5.50 -5.05 4.36
CA ASP A 59 5.25 -6.50 4.22
C ASP A 59 4.40 -6.85 2.98
N GLY A 60 3.92 -5.84 2.24
CA GLY A 60 2.99 -6.02 1.14
C GLY A 60 1.64 -6.57 1.60
N VAL A 61 0.72 -6.76 0.66
CA VAL A 61 -0.54 -7.45 0.89
C VAL A 61 -0.49 -8.77 0.12
N LYS A 62 -1.14 -9.85 0.59
CA LYS A 62 -1.14 -11.11 -0.15
C LYS A 62 -1.77 -10.89 -1.55
N GLY A 63 -0.98 -11.07 -2.60
CA GLY A 63 -1.37 -10.78 -3.99
C GLY A 63 -0.97 -9.39 -4.50
N SER A 64 -0.29 -8.58 -3.68
CA SER A 64 0.43 -7.39 -4.15
C SER A 64 1.77 -7.79 -4.77
N TRP A 65 2.21 -7.02 -5.75
CA TRP A 65 3.53 -7.13 -6.37
C TRP A 65 4.68 -6.80 -5.39
N ASP A 66 4.35 -6.28 -4.20
CA ASP A 66 5.33 -5.91 -3.16
C ASP A 66 5.95 -7.13 -2.46
N GLY A 67 5.29 -8.29 -2.49
CA GLY A 67 5.74 -9.53 -1.83
C GLY A 67 6.64 -10.43 -2.70
N GLU A 68 6.73 -10.16 -4.00
CA GLU A 68 7.74 -10.79 -4.85
C GLU A 68 9.08 -10.11 -4.58
N GLN A 69 9.81 -10.60 -3.57
CA GLN A 69 11.24 -10.37 -3.49
C GLN A 69 11.86 -10.97 -4.75
N LYS A 70 11.97 -10.16 -5.80
CA LYS A 70 13.06 -10.35 -6.75
C LYS A 70 14.31 -10.37 -5.90
N PRO A 71 15.18 -11.40 -6.01
CA PRO A 71 16.45 -11.36 -5.32
C PRO A 71 17.04 -10.00 -5.67
N THR A 72 17.31 -9.19 -4.64
CA THR A 72 18.25 -8.09 -4.76
C THR A 72 19.49 -8.79 -5.24
N THR A 73 19.70 -8.74 -6.54
CA THR A 73 20.94 -9.18 -7.13
C THR A 73 21.89 -8.21 -6.47
N ASP A 74 22.64 -8.72 -5.49
CA ASP A 74 23.84 -8.09 -5.01
C ASP A 74 24.65 -7.85 -6.28
N LEU A 75 24.46 -6.67 -6.86
CA LEU A 75 25.19 -6.19 -8.01
C LEU A 75 26.58 -5.95 -7.46
N GLY A 76 27.32 -7.05 -7.40
CA GLY A 76 28.73 -7.13 -7.13
C GLY A 76 29.46 -6.38 -8.24
N GLU A 77 29.47 -5.06 -8.14
CA GLU A 77 30.49 -4.23 -8.70
C GLU A 77 30.65 -3.04 -7.75
N THR A 78 31.81 -2.93 -7.10
CA THR A 78 32.14 -1.80 -6.25
C THR A 78 32.08 -0.53 -7.09
N VAL A 79 31.03 0.26 -6.91
CA VAL A 79 30.89 1.56 -7.57
C VAL A 79 32.00 2.47 -7.05
N ILE A 80 33.03 2.72 -7.87
CA ILE A 80 34.24 3.46 -7.47
C ILE A 80 33.99 4.98 -7.47
N ASN A 81 33.01 5.47 -8.23
CA ASN A 81 32.74 6.90 -8.39
C ASN A 81 31.27 7.20 -8.09
N GLY A 82 31.04 7.95 -7.02
CA GLY A 82 29.75 8.58 -6.78
C GLY A 82 29.88 9.94 -6.12
N THR A 83 28.85 10.75 -6.25
CA THR A 83 28.73 12.05 -5.57
C THR A 83 28.84 11.86 -4.06
N GLU A 84 29.67 12.69 -3.41
CA GLU A 84 29.81 12.70 -1.95
C GLU A 84 28.48 13.01 -1.27
N VAL A 85 28.21 12.29 -0.19
CA VAL A 85 27.04 12.44 0.67
C VAL A 85 27.51 12.85 2.06
N PRO A 86 26.87 13.83 2.73
CA PRO A 86 25.61 14.52 2.40
C PRO A 86 25.76 15.61 1.30
N LEU A 87 24.69 15.85 0.51
CA LEU A 87 24.73 16.90 -0.52
C LEU A 87 24.80 18.29 0.11
N ASN A 88 25.77 19.11 -0.31
CA ASN A 88 25.92 20.49 0.11
C ASN A 88 25.19 21.45 -0.85
N GLY A 89 23.93 21.80 -0.54
CA GLY A 89 23.15 22.82 -1.26
C GLY A 89 22.74 22.48 -2.70
N THR A 90 22.91 21.24 -3.14
CA THR A 90 22.53 20.78 -4.49
C THR A 90 21.57 19.59 -4.43
N LEU A 91 20.78 19.41 -5.49
CA LEU A 91 19.89 18.25 -5.68
C LEU A 91 20.50 17.18 -6.60
N PHE A 92 21.72 17.40 -7.07
CA PHE A 92 22.37 16.56 -8.06
C PHE A 92 23.02 15.33 -7.44
N PHE A 93 22.21 14.36 -7.04
CA PHE A 93 22.69 13.14 -6.38
C PHE A 93 23.46 12.20 -7.32
N PHE A 94 22.95 12.01 -8.54
CA PHE A 94 23.52 11.03 -9.47
C PHE A 94 24.53 11.64 -10.44
N LYS A 95 24.97 12.89 -10.28
CA LYS A 95 25.79 13.59 -11.29
C LYS A 95 27.05 12.80 -11.65
N GLU A 96 27.82 12.42 -10.64
CA GLU A 96 29.11 11.74 -10.80
C GLU A 96 28.98 10.22 -10.96
N ASN A 97 27.78 9.65 -10.73
CA ASN A 97 27.56 8.21 -10.87
C ASN A 97 27.59 7.82 -12.35
N LYS A 98 28.36 6.78 -12.69
CA LYS A 98 28.38 6.22 -14.05
C LYS A 98 27.13 5.37 -14.28
N GLY A 99 26.50 5.53 -15.44
CA GLY A 99 25.42 4.66 -15.90
C GLY A 99 25.98 3.64 -16.88
N THR A 100 25.94 2.36 -16.56
CA THR A 100 26.38 1.27 -17.45
C THR A 100 25.34 0.15 -17.49
N HIS A 101 25.37 -0.67 -18.54
CA HIS A 101 24.47 -1.81 -18.67
C HIS A 101 24.75 -2.92 -17.64
N THR A 102 25.95 -2.97 -17.05
CA THR A 102 26.33 -3.98 -16.05
C THR A 102 25.59 -3.81 -14.72
N HIS A 103 25.11 -2.60 -14.43
CA HIS A 103 24.45 -2.28 -13.16
C HIS A 103 22.92 -2.48 -13.20
N CYS A 104 22.40 -3.18 -14.22
CA CYS A 104 20.98 -3.50 -14.31
C CYS A 104 20.68 -4.88 -13.66
N PRO A 105 19.58 -5.04 -12.92
CA PRO A 105 18.51 -4.06 -12.69
C PRO A 105 18.81 -3.12 -11.51
N SER A 106 18.75 -1.79 -11.73
CA SER A 106 18.81 -0.79 -10.66
C SER A 106 17.52 0.03 -10.59
N SER A 107 17.24 0.63 -9.42
CA SER A 107 16.07 1.51 -9.23
C SER A 107 16.17 2.85 -9.98
N TYR A 108 17.37 3.23 -10.44
CA TYR A 108 17.64 4.51 -11.10
C TYR A 108 18.43 4.30 -12.38
N SER A 109 18.05 4.97 -13.47
CA SER A 109 18.69 4.87 -14.78
C SER A 109 19.12 6.24 -15.35
N LYS A 110 20.12 6.22 -16.22
CA LYS A 110 20.59 7.34 -17.05
C LYS A 110 20.48 6.97 -18.53
N SER A 111 20.70 7.94 -19.41
CA SER A 111 20.72 7.72 -20.88
C SER A 111 21.74 6.66 -21.34
N THR A 112 22.78 6.39 -20.53
CA THR A 112 23.83 5.40 -20.83
C THR A 112 23.64 4.04 -20.15
N GLY A 113 22.57 3.85 -19.37
CA GLY A 113 22.28 2.58 -18.68
C GLY A 113 21.84 2.75 -17.23
N CYS A 114 21.87 1.65 -16.48
CA CYS A 114 21.51 1.61 -15.07
C CYS A 114 22.57 2.28 -14.20
N VAL A 115 22.14 3.00 -13.17
CA VAL A 115 23.03 3.73 -12.28
C VAL A 115 23.43 2.87 -11.09
N GLY A 116 24.73 2.68 -10.92
CA GLY A 116 25.32 2.13 -9.71
C GLY A 116 25.29 3.12 -8.54
N LEU A 117 25.01 2.62 -7.34
CA LEU A 117 25.08 3.36 -6.09
C LEU A 117 26.22 2.83 -5.22
N THR A 118 26.94 3.72 -4.54
CA THR A 118 27.87 3.32 -3.47
C THR A 118 27.09 2.92 -2.20
N ALA A 119 27.71 2.15 -1.30
CA ALA A 119 27.08 1.76 -0.03
C ALA A 119 26.68 2.99 0.81
N GLU A 120 27.52 4.03 0.82
CA GLU A 120 27.25 5.29 1.52
C GLU A 120 26.09 6.06 0.90
N GLN A 121 26.03 6.13 -0.43
CA GLN A 121 24.92 6.74 -1.17
C GLN A 121 23.60 6.00 -0.91
N SER A 122 23.63 4.66 -0.90
CA SER A 122 22.47 3.84 -0.57
C SER A 122 21.99 4.07 0.86
N LYS A 123 22.91 4.08 1.83
CA LYS A 123 22.61 4.40 3.23
C LYS A 123 22.03 5.81 3.38
N TYR A 124 22.58 6.77 2.65
CA TYR A 124 22.09 8.14 2.67
C TYR A 124 20.68 8.28 2.08
N LEU A 125 20.40 7.63 0.94
CA LEU A 125 19.04 7.57 0.36
C LEU A 125 18.05 6.92 1.32
N ASN A 126 18.46 5.80 1.95
CA ASN A 126 17.65 5.10 2.93
C ASN A 126 17.36 5.97 4.16
N SER A 127 18.30 6.81 4.59
CA SER A 127 18.08 7.76 5.71
C SER A 127 17.15 8.93 5.37
N ARG A 128 17.00 9.28 4.08
CA ARG A 128 16.11 10.37 3.62
C ARG A 128 14.68 9.90 3.35
N ALA A 129 14.50 8.62 3.02
CA ALA A 129 13.18 8.02 2.85
C ALA A 129 12.62 7.68 4.25
N GLY A 130 11.92 8.63 4.88
CA GLY A 130 11.35 8.52 6.24
C GLY A 130 10.33 7.40 6.48
N ASN A 131 10.24 6.43 5.58
CA ASN A 131 9.37 5.26 5.65
C ASN A 131 10.14 3.91 5.65
N ARG A 132 11.48 3.90 5.64
CA ARG A 132 12.25 2.67 5.86
C ARG A 132 12.64 2.58 7.32
N ILE A 133 12.00 1.68 8.07
CA ILE A 133 12.57 1.16 9.31
C ILE A 133 13.94 0.58 8.95
N ILE A 134 14.96 1.05 9.66
CA ILE A 134 16.35 0.65 9.49
C ILE A 134 16.44 -0.80 10.02
N GLY A 135 16.06 -1.76 9.18
CA GLY A 135 16.44 -3.15 9.40
C GLY A 135 17.95 -3.21 9.17
N GLU A 136 18.69 -3.52 10.22
CA GLU A 136 20.12 -3.78 10.14
C GLU A 136 20.37 -4.81 9.02
N PHE A 137 21.30 -4.48 8.12
CA PHE A 137 21.84 -5.38 7.11
C PHE A 137 22.92 -6.26 7.73
#